data_AF-A0A4R3F2S6-F1
#
_entry.id   AF-A0A4R3F2S6-F1
#
_cell.length_a   1.000
_cell.length_b   1.000
_cell.length_c   1.000
_cell.angle_alpha   90.00
_cell.angle_beta   90.00
_cell.angle_gamma   90.00
#
_symmetry.space_group_name_H-M   'P 1'
#
loop_
_entity.id
_entity.type
_entity.pdbx_description
1 polymer ?
#
loop_
_entity_poly.entity_id
_entity_poly.type
_entity_poly.pdbx_seq_one_letter_code
_entity_poly.pdbx_strand_id
1 'polypeptide(L)'
;AKPITRYSATRSARALGFAISRQLHHLLGHDPGVLRKIMMERGIVGKDDEKTPDNKVVCSVADIERAVSDHRARLDFQAILPILGVSKGTALRSVASGVLHPAFGVAKGMRAKFTRASVDALLRNLIGKAETREEDDNIVSLENARAKARCQIADIIRALIDGRIVTRYVSMDPSKVGLARILVDSADVKAIFPRPSRGLTLVHFSKAV
;
A
#
# COMPACT_ATOMS: atom_id res chain seq x y z
N ALA A 1 47.51 -24.44 -11.08
CA ALA A 1 46.99 -23.39 -11.97
C ALA A 1 45.94 -22.56 -11.21
N LYS A 2 46.17 -21.26 -11.01
CA LYS A 2 45.21 -20.33 -10.37
C LYS A 2 44.42 -19.61 -11.48
N PRO A 3 43.08 -19.54 -11.43
CA PRO A 3 42.34 -18.79 -12.43
C PRO A 3 42.41 -17.29 -12.12
N ILE A 4 43.14 -16.57 -12.95
CA ILE A 4 43.04 -15.12 -13.09
C ILE A 4 41.89 -14.86 -14.07
N THR A 5 40.91 -14.04 -13.66
CA THR A 5 40.20 -12.98 -14.43
C THR A 5 38.71 -12.86 -14.08
N ARG A 6 38.40 -12.28 -12.90
CA ARG A 6 37.16 -11.51 -12.67
C ARG A 6 37.42 -9.99 -12.66
N TYR A 7 38.50 -9.55 -13.32
CA TYR A 7 39.00 -8.17 -13.26
C TYR A 7 38.71 -7.33 -14.51
N SER A 8 38.08 -7.89 -15.56
CA SER A 8 37.80 -7.17 -16.82
C SER A 8 36.36 -6.69 -16.99
N ALA A 9 35.38 -7.24 -16.25
CA ALA A 9 34.00 -6.74 -16.25
C ALA A 9 33.79 -5.54 -15.30
N THR A 10 34.78 -5.23 -14.46
CA THR A 10 34.70 -4.18 -13.44
C THR A 10 34.98 -2.78 -13.96
N ARG A 11 35.44 -2.59 -15.20
CA ARG A 11 35.59 -1.23 -15.78
C ARG A 11 34.30 -0.70 -16.41
N SER A 12 33.43 -1.56 -16.93
CA SER A 12 32.13 -1.15 -17.48
C SER A 12 31.05 -1.01 -16.40
N ALA A 13 31.13 -1.81 -15.32
CA ALA A 13 30.24 -1.67 -14.16
C ALA A 13 30.59 -0.49 -13.24
N ARG A 14 31.87 -0.05 -13.22
CA ARG A 14 32.31 1.15 -12.48
C ARG A 14 31.83 2.46 -13.09
N ALA A 15 31.34 2.46 -14.32
CA ALA A 15 30.71 3.63 -14.92
C ALA A 15 29.22 3.79 -14.53
N LEU A 16 28.58 2.73 -14.02
CA LEU A 16 27.15 2.71 -13.67
C LEU A 16 26.88 2.63 -12.16
N GLY A 17 27.88 2.24 -11.37
CA GLY A 17 27.79 2.08 -9.93
C GLY A 17 28.46 3.21 -9.17
N PHE A 18 27.71 4.27 -8.84
CA PHE A 18 28.22 5.34 -7.99
C PHE A 18 28.08 4.95 -6.52
N ALA A 19 29.11 5.28 -5.73
CA ALA A 19 29.10 5.17 -4.28
C ALA A 19 27.90 5.93 -3.69
N ILE A 20 27.02 5.21 -3.00
CA ILE A 20 25.79 5.73 -2.36
C ILE A 20 26.10 7.03 -1.58
N SER A 21 27.17 7.06 -0.79
CA SER A 21 27.47 8.15 0.16
C SER A 21 27.53 9.54 -0.46
N ARG A 22 28.20 9.67 -1.61
CA ARG A 22 28.50 10.97 -2.22
C ARG A 22 27.28 11.51 -2.96
N GLN A 23 26.49 10.62 -3.57
CA GLN A 23 25.27 10.99 -4.28
C GLN A 23 24.13 11.31 -3.31
N LEU A 24 24.01 10.54 -2.21
CA LEU A 24 23.03 10.79 -1.15
C LEU A 24 23.19 12.17 -0.51
N HIS A 25 24.40 12.50 -0.08
CA HIS A 25 24.67 13.76 0.63
C HIS A 25 24.39 14.98 -0.24
N HIS A 26 24.77 14.93 -1.52
CA HIS A 26 24.53 16.03 -2.47
C HIS A 26 23.06 16.15 -2.90
N LEU A 27 22.32 15.05 -3.04
CA LEU A 27 20.93 15.08 -3.51
C LEU A 27 19.89 15.34 -2.41
N LEU A 28 20.20 15.05 -1.15
CA LEU A 28 19.20 14.99 -0.08
C LEU A 28 19.50 15.85 1.16
N GLY A 29 20.73 16.37 1.31
CA GLY A 29 21.12 16.99 2.58
C GLY A 29 21.25 15.97 3.72
N HIS A 30 20.61 16.22 4.87
CA HIS A 30 20.95 15.61 6.17
C HIS A 30 20.40 14.20 6.48
N ASP A 31 19.77 13.47 5.55
CA ASP A 31 19.11 12.18 5.85
C ASP A 31 19.65 10.93 5.07
N PRO A 32 20.97 10.68 4.99
CA PRO A 32 21.52 9.52 4.28
C PRO A 32 21.08 8.18 4.90
N GLY A 33 20.87 8.15 6.23
CA GLY A 33 20.41 6.95 6.93
C GLY A 33 18.99 6.52 6.55
N VAL A 34 18.11 7.46 6.18
CA VAL A 34 16.75 7.14 5.73
C VAL A 34 16.79 6.54 4.33
N LEU A 35 17.59 7.08 3.40
CA LEU A 35 17.66 6.50 2.06
C LEU A 35 18.24 5.10 2.07
N ARG A 36 19.29 4.83 2.87
CA ARG A 36 19.79 3.45 3.01
C ARG A 36 18.67 2.51 3.42
N LYS A 37 17.86 2.87 4.42
CA LYS A 37 16.72 2.03 4.85
C LYS A 37 15.67 1.84 3.75
N ILE A 38 15.36 2.88 2.98
CA ILE A 38 14.46 2.78 1.81
C ILE A 38 15.03 1.81 0.78
N MET A 39 16.33 1.87 0.49
CA MET A 39 16.99 0.99 -0.46
C MET A 39 17.08 -0.45 0.05
N MET A 40 17.25 -0.67 1.36
CA MET A 40 17.16 -1.98 1.99
C MET A 40 15.75 -2.57 1.91
N GLU A 41 14.71 -1.76 2.17
CA GLU A 41 13.31 -2.18 2.08
C GLU A 41 12.93 -2.63 0.66
N ARG A 42 13.57 -2.02 -0.35
CA ARG A 42 13.41 -2.38 -1.77
C ARG A 42 14.27 -3.56 -2.22
N GLY A 43 15.11 -4.10 -1.33
CA GLY A 43 16.05 -5.18 -1.65
C GLY A 43 17.22 -4.75 -2.54
N ILE A 44 17.43 -3.44 -2.75
CA ILE A 44 18.56 -2.91 -3.53
C ILE A 44 19.85 -3.06 -2.72
N VAL A 45 19.78 -2.81 -1.41
CA VAL A 45 20.86 -3.06 -0.46
C VAL A 45 20.52 -4.33 0.32
N GLY A 46 21.35 -5.36 0.18
CA GLY A 46 21.19 -6.63 0.89
C GLY A 46 21.43 -6.48 2.39
N LYS A 47 20.94 -7.44 3.18
CA LYS A 47 21.19 -7.48 4.63
C LYS A 47 22.69 -7.62 4.96
N ASP A 48 23.43 -8.33 4.12
CA ASP A 48 24.89 -8.49 4.28
C ASP A 48 25.63 -7.16 4.15
N ASP A 49 25.04 -6.19 3.44
CA ASP A 49 25.58 -4.85 3.25
C ASP A 49 25.06 -3.82 4.26
N GLU A 50 24.27 -4.22 5.27
CA GLU A 50 23.69 -3.31 6.27
C GLU A 50 24.77 -2.51 7.01
N LYS A 51 25.90 -3.18 7.33
CA LYS A 51 27.05 -2.59 8.02
C LYS A 51 28.14 -2.09 7.06
N THR A 52 27.97 -2.32 5.75
CA THR A 52 28.93 -1.88 4.74
C THR A 52 28.85 -0.36 4.60
N PRO A 53 29.98 0.37 4.67
CA PRO A 53 29.98 1.82 4.53
C PRO A 53 29.46 2.21 3.13
N ASP A 54 28.74 3.34 3.05
CA ASP A 54 27.98 3.72 1.84
C ASP A 54 28.85 3.85 0.59
N ASN A 55 30.14 4.14 0.76
CA ASN A 55 31.11 4.25 -0.32
C ASN A 55 31.52 2.92 -0.95
N LYS A 56 31.15 1.79 -0.33
CA LYS A 56 31.43 0.43 -0.81
C LYS A 56 30.18 -0.28 -1.37
N VAL A 57 28.99 0.28 -1.16
CA VAL A 57 27.75 -0.26 -1.69
C VAL A 57 27.52 0.31 -3.09
N VAL A 58 27.28 -0.59 -4.05
CA VAL A 58 27.07 -0.25 -5.46
C VAL A 58 25.64 -0.55 -5.85
N CYS A 59 24.95 0.42 -6.42
CA CYS A 59 23.57 0.30 -6.88
C CYS A 59 23.34 1.13 -8.15
N SER A 60 22.23 0.88 -8.84
CA SER A 60 21.83 1.65 -10.01
C SER A 60 21.49 3.10 -9.66
N VAL A 61 21.91 4.04 -10.51
CA VAL A 61 21.54 5.46 -10.38
C VAL A 61 20.01 5.63 -10.44
N ALA A 62 19.33 4.89 -11.31
CA ALA A 62 17.87 4.96 -11.43
C ALA A 62 17.14 4.57 -10.13
N ASP A 63 17.69 3.61 -9.39
CA ASP A 63 17.12 3.18 -8.11
C ASP A 63 17.32 4.24 -7.01
N ILE A 64 18.48 4.90 -7.00
CA ILE A 64 18.76 6.04 -6.12
C ILE A 64 17.77 7.18 -6.44
N GLU A 65 17.66 7.57 -7.70
CA GLU A 65 16.77 8.65 -8.15
C GLU A 65 15.30 8.37 -7.77
N ARG A 66 14.84 7.13 -7.97
CA ARG A 66 13.50 6.72 -7.56
C ARG A 66 13.31 6.84 -6.04
N ALA A 67 14.27 6.35 -5.25
CA ALA A 67 14.20 6.45 -3.79
C ALA A 67 14.20 7.91 -3.31
N VAL A 68 15.03 8.76 -3.93
CA VAL A 68 15.08 10.21 -3.67
C VAL A 68 13.74 10.88 -4.00
N SER A 69 13.18 10.56 -5.17
CA SER A 69 11.90 11.11 -5.62
C SER A 69 10.77 10.76 -4.64
N ASP A 70 10.66 9.48 -4.26
CA ASP A 70 9.66 9.03 -3.29
C ASP A 70 9.86 9.67 -1.91
N HIS A 71 11.12 9.83 -1.47
CA HIS A 71 11.43 10.50 -0.22
C HIS A 71 11.06 11.98 -0.24
N ARG A 72 11.23 12.68 -1.36
CA ARG A 72 10.81 14.08 -1.53
C ARG A 72 9.29 14.22 -1.61
N ALA A 73 8.62 13.28 -2.27
CA ALA A 73 7.17 13.22 -2.40
C ALA A 73 6.47 12.60 -1.17
N ARG A 74 7.20 12.40 -0.07
CA ARG A 74 6.68 11.72 1.13
C ARG A 74 5.52 12.51 1.73
N LEU A 75 4.45 11.80 2.00
CA LEU A 75 3.31 12.25 2.77
C LEU A 75 3.21 11.43 4.05
N ASP A 76 2.91 12.13 5.13
CA ASP A 76 2.54 11.51 6.39
C ASP A 76 1.13 10.94 6.34
N PHE A 77 0.87 9.99 7.24
CA PHE A 77 -0.42 9.32 7.30
C PHE A 77 -1.59 10.30 7.47
N GLN A 78 -1.40 11.40 8.22
CA GLN A 78 -2.44 12.43 8.38
C GLN A 78 -2.74 13.19 7.09
N ALA A 79 -1.75 13.38 6.22
CA ALA A 79 -1.93 14.12 4.96
C ALA A 79 -2.72 13.33 3.92
N ILE A 80 -2.74 11.99 4.01
CA ILE A 80 -3.48 11.15 3.06
C ILE A 80 -4.94 10.88 3.46
N LEU A 81 -5.32 11.09 4.73
CA LEU A 81 -6.70 10.83 5.19
C LEU A 81 -7.76 11.65 4.45
N PRO A 82 -7.57 12.98 4.25
CA PRO A 82 -8.55 13.77 3.51
C PRO A 82 -8.67 13.33 2.05
N ILE A 83 -7.57 12.86 1.44
CA ILE A 83 -7.54 12.39 0.05
C ILE A 83 -8.29 11.06 -0.08
N LEU A 84 -8.07 10.15 0.86
CA LEU A 84 -8.76 8.86 0.90
C LEU A 84 -10.24 9.00 1.29
N GLY A 85 -10.62 10.07 1.99
CA GLY A 85 -11.99 10.30 2.45
C GLY A 85 -12.48 9.29 3.50
N VAL A 86 -11.57 8.73 4.31
CA VAL A 86 -11.92 7.72 5.32
C VAL A 86 -11.34 8.07 6.68
N SER A 87 -11.92 7.48 7.73
CA SER A 87 -11.40 7.61 9.08
C SER A 87 -9.98 7.02 9.22
N LYS A 88 -9.22 7.55 10.19
CA LYS A 88 -7.88 7.04 10.54
C LYS A 88 -7.88 5.53 10.79
N GLY A 89 -8.90 5.02 11.48
CA GLY A 89 -9.03 3.59 11.80
C GLY A 89 -9.21 2.72 10.55
N THR A 90 -10.02 3.16 9.59
CA THR A 90 -10.21 2.46 8.32
C THR A 90 -8.94 2.47 7.49
N ALA A 91 -8.26 3.62 7.37
CA ALA A 91 -6.99 3.70 6.65
C ALA A 91 -5.90 2.80 7.26
N LEU A 92 -5.80 2.72 8.60
CA LEU A 92 -4.82 1.83 9.26
C LEU A 92 -5.10 0.36 8.96
N ARG A 93 -6.37 -0.05 8.97
CA ARG A 93 -6.78 -1.40 8.56
C ARG A 93 -6.49 -1.65 7.08
N SER A 94 -6.65 -0.65 6.21
CA SER A 94 -6.26 -0.76 4.80
C SER A 94 -4.76 -0.97 4.62
N VAL A 95 -3.91 -0.36 5.45
CA VAL A 95 -2.46 -0.65 5.46
C VAL A 95 -2.19 -2.06 5.94
N ALA A 96 -2.77 -2.46 7.07
CA ALA A 96 -2.55 -3.78 7.67
C ALA A 96 -3.05 -4.94 6.77
N SER A 97 -4.10 -4.72 5.99
CA SER A 97 -4.64 -5.70 5.04
C SER A 97 -3.93 -5.74 3.69
N GLY A 98 -2.94 -4.87 3.46
CA GLY A 98 -2.22 -4.75 2.20
C GLY A 98 -3.02 -4.09 1.08
N VAL A 99 -4.09 -3.36 1.39
CA VAL A 99 -4.85 -2.57 0.40
C VAL A 99 -4.11 -1.27 0.08
N LEU A 100 -3.65 -0.58 1.13
CA LEU A 100 -2.91 0.66 1.02
C LEU A 100 -1.43 0.40 1.26
N HIS A 101 -0.64 0.51 0.19
CA HIS A 101 0.80 0.28 0.25
C HIS A 101 1.55 1.59 0.54
N PRO A 102 2.36 1.64 1.61
CA PRO A 102 3.29 2.74 1.80
C PRO A 102 4.39 2.68 0.73
N ALA A 103 4.91 3.84 0.34
CA ALA A 103 6.04 3.96 -0.58
C ALA A 103 7.36 3.50 0.06
N PHE A 104 7.45 3.64 1.39
CA PHE A 104 8.49 3.10 2.25
C PHE A 104 8.09 3.20 3.72
N GLY A 105 8.89 2.60 4.61
CA GLY A 105 8.71 2.66 6.05
C GLY A 105 7.94 1.46 6.61
N VAL A 106 7.98 0.33 5.90
CA VAL A 106 7.58 -0.98 6.42
C VAL A 106 8.71 -1.60 7.27
N ALA A 107 9.95 -1.16 7.05
CA ALA A 107 11.10 -1.62 7.83
C ALA A 107 11.01 -1.23 9.33
N LYS A 108 11.61 -2.06 10.19
CA LYS A 108 11.64 -1.84 11.66
C LYS A 108 12.22 -0.48 12.00
N GLY A 109 11.52 0.27 12.86
CA GLY A 109 11.96 1.60 13.32
C GLY A 109 11.72 2.72 12.31
N MET A 110 10.99 2.47 11.22
CA MET A 110 10.47 3.50 10.32
C MET A 110 8.97 3.66 10.50
N ARG A 111 8.49 4.88 10.20
CA ARG A 111 7.06 5.13 10.07
C ARG A 111 6.69 5.04 8.60
N ALA A 112 5.57 4.37 8.31
CA ALA A 112 5.02 4.29 6.97
C ALA A 112 4.84 5.69 6.36
N LYS A 113 5.41 5.88 5.17
CA LYS A 113 5.26 7.08 4.35
C LYS A 113 4.59 6.71 3.04
N PHE A 114 3.76 7.61 2.54
CA PHE A 114 2.98 7.44 1.32
C PHE A 114 3.40 8.46 0.30
N THR A 115 3.02 8.29 -0.95
CA THR A 115 3.13 9.36 -1.95
C THR A 115 1.74 9.71 -2.44
N ARG A 116 1.58 10.94 -2.95
CA ARG A 116 0.32 11.33 -3.59
C ARG A 116 0.00 10.40 -4.76
N ALA A 117 1.03 10.08 -5.56
CA ALA A 117 0.91 9.21 -6.72
C ALA A 117 0.40 7.80 -6.36
N SER A 118 0.85 7.20 -5.25
CA SER A 118 0.38 5.87 -4.84
C SER A 118 -1.08 5.89 -4.41
N VAL A 119 -1.50 6.94 -3.69
CA VAL A 119 -2.91 7.11 -3.28
C VAL A 119 -3.80 7.36 -4.49
N ASP A 120 -3.40 8.24 -5.40
CA ASP A 120 -4.16 8.53 -6.62
C ASP A 120 -4.22 7.31 -7.55
N ALA A 121 -3.18 6.47 -7.60
CA ALA A 121 -3.21 5.21 -8.35
C ALA A 121 -4.25 4.23 -7.78
N LEU A 122 -4.30 4.08 -6.44
CA LEU A 122 -5.32 3.27 -5.78
C LEU A 122 -6.73 3.77 -6.09
N LEU A 123 -6.98 5.08 -5.93
CA LEU A 123 -8.28 5.68 -6.21
C LEU A 123 -8.66 5.55 -7.69
N ARG A 124 -7.72 5.73 -8.62
CA ARG A 124 -7.97 5.53 -10.06
C ARG A 124 -8.34 4.09 -10.39
N ASN A 125 -7.70 3.10 -9.75
CA ASN A 125 -8.06 1.70 -9.96
C ASN A 125 -9.51 1.41 -9.51
N LEU A 126 -9.87 1.93 -8.33
CA LEU A 126 -11.19 1.70 -7.74
C LEU A 126 -12.30 2.52 -8.39
N ILE A 127 -12.05 3.76 -8.80
CA ILE A 127 -13.08 4.73 -9.20
C ILE A 127 -13.05 4.99 -10.72
N GLY A 128 -11.88 4.94 -11.36
CA GLY A 128 -11.64 5.58 -12.66
C GLY A 128 -12.45 5.05 -13.85
N LYS A 129 -13.08 3.89 -13.75
CA LYS A 129 -13.96 3.31 -14.78
C LYS A 129 -15.38 3.03 -14.28
N ALA A 130 -15.69 3.41 -13.05
CA ALA A 130 -16.97 3.12 -12.44
C ALA A 130 -18.02 4.15 -12.88
N GLU A 131 -19.23 3.68 -13.19
CA GLU A 131 -20.34 4.56 -13.50
C GLU A 131 -20.79 5.32 -12.26
N THR A 132 -21.32 6.53 -12.48
CA THR A 132 -21.86 7.35 -11.41
C THR A 132 -23.32 6.95 -11.13
N ARG A 133 -23.70 6.80 -9.86
CA ARG A 133 -25.07 6.53 -9.41
C ARG A 133 -25.39 7.24 -8.08
N GLU A 134 -26.69 7.43 -7.85
CA GLU A 134 -27.23 7.76 -6.53
C GLU A 134 -27.30 6.51 -5.65
N GLU A 135 -27.36 6.69 -4.33
CA GLU A 135 -27.59 5.60 -3.40
C GLU A 135 -29.06 5.19 -3.41
N ASP A 136 -29.29 3.88 -3.36
CA ASP A 136 -30.61 3.28 -3.25
C ASP A 136 -30.58 2.11 -2.24
N ASP A 137 -31.66 1.33 -2.16
CA ASP A 137 -31.77 0.23 -1.20
C ASP A 137 -30.72 -0.88 -1.42
N ASN A 138 -30.27 -1.07 -2.67
CA ASN A 138 -29.33 -2.10 -3.09
C ASN A 138 -27.91 -1.55 -3.26
N ILE A 139 -27.77 -0.39 -3.89
CA ILE A 139 -26.52 0.31 -4.15
C ILE A 139 -26.20 1.23 -2.97
N VAL A 140 -25.23 0.82 -2.17
CA VAL A 140 -24.94 1.47 -0.89
C VAL A 140 -23.48 1.85 -0.75
N SER A 141 -23.21 2.86 0.09
CA SER A 141 -21.85 3.21 0.50
C SER A 141 -21.11 2.07 1.21
N LEU A 142 -19.77 2.14 1.24
CA LEU A 142 -18.94 1.14 1.93
C LEU A 142 -19.27 0.98 3.43
N GLU A 143 -19.63 2.06 4.13
CA GLU A 143 -20.04 1.99 5.55
C GLU A 143 -21.36 1.22 5.71
N ASN A 144 -22.33 1.46 4.82
CA ASN A 144 -23.61 0.76 4.83
C ASN A 144 -23.45 -0.72 4.44
N ALA A 145 -22.62 -1.01 3.44
CA ALA A 145 -22.27 -2.37 3.05
C ALA A 145 -21.62 -3.13 4.21
N ARG A 146 -20.67 -2.49 4.91
CA ARG A 146 -20.02 -3.02 6.10
C ARG A 146 -21.05 -3.39 7.18
N ALA A 147 -22.00 -2.51 7.46
CA ALA A 147 -23.03 -2.74 8.46
C ALA A 147 -23.96 -3.91 8.08
N LYS A 148 -24.37 -3.98 6.81
CA LYS A 148 -25.27 -5.04 6.29
C LYS A 148 -24.59 -6.42 6.29
N ALA A 149 -23.32 -6.49 5.88
CA ALA A 149 -22.54 -7.74 5.74
C ALA A 149 -21.73 -8.12 6.99
N ARG A 150 -21.54 -7.21 7.96
CA ARG A 150 -20.72 -7.41 9.18
C ARG A 150 -19.25 -7.75 8.91
N CYS A 151 -18.66 -7.18 7.86
CA CYS A 151 -17.24 -7.30 7.54
C CYS A 151 -16.48 -5.99 7.86
N GLN A 152 -15.20 -5.87 7.48
CA GLN A 152 -14.49 -4.59 7.52
C GLN A 152 -14.52 -3.90 6.15
N ILE A 153 -14.45 -2.56 6.13
CA ILE A 153 -14.32 -1.80 4.87
C ILE A 153 -13.05 -2.19 4.11
N ALA A 154 -11.96 -2.43 4.83
CA ALA A 154 -10.71 -2.89 4.23
C ALA A 154 -10.90 -4.21 3.45
N ASP A 155 -11.73 -5.12 3.96
CA ASP A 155 -12.03 -6.40 3.29
C ASP A 155 -12.85 -6.19 2.02
N ILE A 156 -13.82 -5.27 2.05
CA ILE A 156 -14.62 -4.90 0.87
C ILE A 156 -13.72 -4.28 -0.20
N ILE A 157 -12.84 -3.34 0.18
CA ILE A 157 -11.90 -2.72 -0.77
C ILE A 157 -10.96 -3.77 -1.35
N ARG A 158 -10.47 -4.69 -0.53
CA ARG A 158 -9.65 -5.80 -1.01
C ARG A 158 -10.41 -6.69 -1.99
N ALA A 159 -11.66 -7.03 -1.70
CA ALA A 159 -12.51 -7.79 -2.61
C ALA A 159 -12.78 -7.07 -3.95
N LEU A 160 -12.86 -5.74 -3.94
CA LEU A 160 -12.93 -4.94 -5.17
C LEU A 160 -11.62 -4.99 -5.98
N ILE A 161 -10.47 -4.89 -5.32
CA ILE A 161 -9.14 -4.97 -5.97
C ILE A 161 -8.90 -6.37 -6.52
N ASP A 162 -9.26 -7.40 -5.77
CA ASP A 162 -9.13 -8.81 -6.16
C ASP A 162 -10.14 -9.22 -7.25
N GLY A 163 -11.06 -8.33 -7.63
CA GLY A 163 -12.10 -8.60 -8.63
C GLY A 163 -13.22 -9.54 -8.15
N ARG A 164 -13.30 -9.82 -6.85
CA ARG A 164 -14.38 -10.63 -6.25
C ARG A 164 -15.70 -9.87 -6.22
N ILE A 165 -15.66 -8.56 -6.01
CA ILE A 165 -16.79 -7.65 -6.26
C ILE A 165 -16.54 -6.98 -7.60
N VAL A 166 -17.33 -7.33 -8.60
CA VAL A 166 -17.19 -6.79 -9.96
C VAL A 166 -17.91 -5.44 -10.06
N THR A 167 -19.11 -5.38 -9.52
CA THR A 167 -20.00 -4.23 -9.62
C THR A 167 -19.63 -3.15 -8.63
N ARG A 168 -19.28 -1.96 -9.13
CA ARG A 168 -19.01 -0.78 -8.31
C ARG A 168 -19.43 0.49 -9.03
N TYR A 169 -19.89 1.46 -8.25
CA TYR A 169 -20.33 2.76 -8.74
C TYR A 169 -19.66 3.88 -7.96
N VAL A 170 -19.79 5.09 -8.48
CA VAL A 170 -19.33 6.32 -7.85
C VAL A 170 -20.52 7.14 -7.42
N SER A 171 -20.53 7.60 -6.17
CA SER A 171 -21.58 8.46 -5.65
C SER A 171 -21.59 9.83 -6.35
N MET A 172 -22.81 10.32 -6.63
CA MET A 172 -23.09 11.69 -7.08
C MET A 172 -22.93 12.75 -5.98
N ASP A 173 -22.88 12.35 -4.72
CA ASP A 173 -22.78 13.27 -3.59
C ASP A 173 -21.44 14.03 -3.62
N PRO A 174 -21.46 15.37 -3.79
CA PRO A 174 -20.25 16.18 -3.86
C PRO A 174 -19.50 16.30 -2.53
N SER A 175 -20.14 15.97 -1.40
CA SER A 175 -19.49 15.98 -0.08
C SER A 175 -18.54 14.79 0.13
N LYS A 176 -18.70 13.72 -0.65
CA LYS A 176 -17.91 12.50 -0.53
C LYS A 176 -16.64 12.60 -1.37
N VAL A 177 -15.52 12.14 -0.81
CA VAL A 177 -14.21 12.15 -1.48
C VAL A 177 -13.54 10.79 -1.38
N GLY A 178 -12.63 10.49 -2.32
CA GLY A 178 -11.86 9.25 -2.32
C GLY A 178 -12.72 7.99 -2.21
N LEU A 179 -12.35 7.10 -1.26
CA LEU A 179 -13.01 5.82 -1.03
C LEU A 179 -14.45 5.97 -0.53
N ALA A 180 -14.81 7.08 0.13
CA ALA A 180 -16.19 7.31 0.58
C ALA A 180 -17.17 7.49 -0.60
N ARG A 181 -16.67 7.79 -1.80
CA ARG A 181 -17.49 7.86 -3.02
C ARG A 181 -17.84 6.49 -3.58
N ILE A 182 -17.18 5.42 -3.15
CA ILE A 182 -17.41 4.10 -3.71
C ILE A 182 -18.74 3.55 -3.20
N LEU A 183 -19.59 3.16 -4.15
CA LEU A 183 -20.82 2.45 -3.90
C LEU A 183 -20.70 1.02 -4.43
N VAL A 184 -21.34 0.09 -3.74
CA VAL A 184 -21.32 -1.34 -4.05
C VAL A 184 -22.72 -1.91 -3.92
N ASP A 185 -22.99 -2.99 -4.65
CA ASP A 185 -24.23 -3.74 -4.46
C ASP A 185 -24.16 -4.52 -3.14
N SER A 186 -25.15 -4.30 -2.27
CA SER A 186 -25.21 -4.94 -0.96
C SER A 186 -25.40 -6.46 -1.03
N ALA A 187 -26.00 -6.99 -2.09
CA ALA A 187 -26.17 -8.43 -2.32
C ALA A 187 -24.82 -9.08 -2.66
N ASP A 188 -24.04 -8.48 -3.57
CA ASP A 188 -22.70 -8.94 -3.95
C ASP A 188 -21.77 -9.01 -2.73
N VAL A 189 -21.78 -7.96 -1.90
CA VAL A 189 -20.99 -7.92 -0.67
C VAL A 189 -21.41 -9.02 0.30
N LYS A 190 -22.72 -9.23 0.51
CA LYS A 190 -23.22 -10.30 1.39
C LYS A 190 -22.88 -11.69 0.88
N ALA A 191 -22.87 -11.90 -0.44
CA ALA A 191 -22.52 -13.18 -1.03
C ALA A 191 -21.05 -13.55 -0.76
N ILE A 192 -20.15 -12.56 -0.76
CA ILE A 192 -18.72 -12.75 -0.50
C ILE A 192 -18.41 -12.87 0.99
N PHE A 193 -19.16 -12.15 1.81
CA PHE A 193 -19.02 -12.17 3.27
C PHE A 193 -20.29 -12.76 3.91
N PRO A 194 -20.57 -14.06 3.70
CA PRO A 194 -21.73 -14.70 4.28
C PRO A 194 -21.61 -14.68 5.80
N ARG A 195 -22.75 -14.50 6.47
CA ARG A 195 -22.78 -14.64 7.92
C ARG A 195 -22.38 -16.07 8.28
N PRO A 196 -21.51 -16.27 9.28
CA PRO A 196 -21.41 -17.60 9.87
C PRO A 196 -22.83 -18.00 10.28
N SER A 197 -23.31 -19.12 9.71
CA SER A 197 -24.56 -19.70 10.14
C SER A 197 -24.49 -19.87 11.65
N ARG A 198 -25.61 -19.61 12.35
CA ARG A 198 -25.74 -20.01 13.75
C ARG A 198 -25.74 -21.55 13.78
N GLY A 199 -24.57 -22.15 13.60
CA GLY A 199 -24.34 -23.52 14.01
C GLY A 199 -24.72 -23.59 15.48
N LEU A 200 -25.54 -24.58 15.84
CA LEU A 200 -25.85 -24.88 17.22
C LEU A 200 -24.54 -24.88 18.00
N THR A 201 -24.34 -23.89 18.86
CA THR A 201 -23.25 -23.94 19.82
C THR A 201 -23.43 -25.20 20.67
N LEU A 202 -22.33 -25.83 21.09
CA LEU A 202 -22.33 -27.01 21.99
C LEU A 202 -23.26 -26.85 23.22
N VAL A 203 -23.50 -25.61 23.64
CA VAL A 203 -24.44 -25.21 24.71
C VAL A 203 -25.91 -25.55 24.40
N HIS A 204 -26.30 -25.69 23.13
CA HIS A 204 -27.64 -26.11 22.73
C HIS A 204 -27.79 -27.64 22.68
N PHE A 205 -26.70 -28.41 22.58
CA PHE A 205 -26.75 -29.88 22.62
C PHE A 205 -26.94 -30.41 24.05
N SER A 206 -26.44 -29.70 25.08
CA SER A 206 -26.54 -30.15 26.48
C SER A 206 -27.89 -29.88 27.15
N LYS A 207 -28.87 -29.34 26.42
CA LYS A 207 -30.28 -29.18 26.89
C LYS A 207 -31.26 -30.12 26.17
N ALA A 208 -30.77 -30.95 25.25
CA ALA A 208 -31.57 -31.87 24.46
C ALA A 208 -31.25 -33.35 24.74
N VAL A 209 -30.54 -33.63 25.85
CA VAL A 209 -30.31 -34.98 26.40
C VAL A 209 -30.90 -35.02 27.80
#